data_AF-A0A0F5AT71-F1
#
_entry.id   AF-A0A0F5AT71-F1
#
_cell.length_a   1.000
_cell.length_b   1.000
_cell.length_c   1.000
_cell.angle_alpha   90.00
_cell.angle_beta   90.00
_cell.angle_gamma   90.00
#
_symmetry.space_group_name_H-M   'P 1'
#
loop_
_entity.id
_entity.type
_entity.pdbx_description
1 polymer ?
#
loop_
_entity_poly.entity_id
_entity_poly.type
_entity_poly.pdbx_seq_one_letter_code
_entity_poly.pdbx_strand_id
1 'polypeptide(L)'
;MQVTCQNSECRLEFEIGNDLINSPSEMLLMEAERLIDIKSYMLSVIVSVQAVENHISQLLLLELAYKKFTNPNELNKLNELIEIYAKRTKKYGFQCQVNFLINYMLLDSKPLTLEDSLNYVSSLPEKQSTCKKEAITNSIDAYKGLATALYNTEIHRIRNKIAHKQALRPSGNQAEQVLEEASKIIYMSQNVFDSHVIDFNFYLNQCI
;
A
#
# COMPACT_ATOMS: atom_id res chain seq x y z
N MET A 1 -23.97 10.68 -0.54
CA MET A 1 -25.12 10.38 -1.44
C MET A 1 -26.34 10.20 -0.56
N GLN A 2 -27.44 10.93 -0.81
CA GLN A 2 -28.64 10.83 0.02
C GLN A 2 -29.46 9.61 -0.44
N VAL A 3 -29.78 8.71 0.49
CA VAL A 3 -30.53 7.49 0.22
C VAL A 3 -31.72 7.37 1.16
N THR A 4 -32.70 6.57 0.77
CA THR A 4 -33.95 6.40 1.52
C THR A 4 -34.06 4.97 2.05
N CYS A 5 -34.46 4.83 3.31
CA CYS A 5 -34.72 3.52 3.90
C CYS A 5 -35.85 2.78 3.14
N GLN A 6 -35.58 1.56 2.64
CA GLN A 6 -36.56 0.76 1.91
C GLN A 6 -37.60 0.05 2.79
N ASN A 7 -37.47 0.12 4.11
CA ASN A 7 -38.54 -0.34 5.01
C ASN A 7 -39.76 0.57 4.82
N SER A 8 -40.91 -0.04 4.51
CA SER A 8 -42.17 0.64 4.22
C SER A 8 -42.66 1.56 5.35
N GLU A 9 -42.28 1.28 6.60
CA GLU A 9 -42.68 2.04 7.79
C GLU A 9 -41.70 3.18 8.14
N CYS A 10 -40.43 3.07 7.74
CA CYS A 10 -39.40 4.05 8.09
C CYS A 10 -39.35 5.18 7.05
N ARG A 11 -39.00 4.85 5.80
CA ARG A 11 -38.83 5.79 4.66
C ARG A 11 -38.02 7.07 4.94
N LEU A 12 -37.29 7.13 6.05
CA LEU A 12 -36.46 8.28 6.37
C LEU A 12 -35.31 8.35 5.38
N GLU A 13 -35.03 9.58 4.95
CA GLU A 13 -33.80 9.89 4.24
C GLU A 13 -32.66 9.93 5.24
N PHE A 14 -31.56 9.30 4.87
CA PHE A 14 -30.31 9.40 5.60
C PHE A 14 -29.20 9.65 4.60
N GLU A 15 -28.23 10.46 5.01
CA GLU A 15 -26.98 10.52 4.28
C GLU A 15 -26.23 9.22 4.54
N ILE A 16 -26.05 8.42 3.50
CA ILE A 16 -24.81 7.68 3.39
C ILE A 16 -23.79 8.76 3.05
N GLY A 17 -23.21 9.36 4.10
CA GLY A 17 -21.85 9.87 3.99
C GLY A 17 -21.04 8.75 3.36
N ASN A 18 -20.11 9.05 2.45
CA ASN A 18 -19.17 8.03 2.00
C ASN A 18 -18.62 7.41 3.27
N ASP A 19 -19.09 6.21 3.63
CA ASP A 19 -18.47 5.41 4.66
C ASP A 19 -17.09 5.23 4.06
N LEU A 20 -16.15 6.06 4.51
CA LEU A 20 -14.75 5.88 4.26
C LEU A 20 -14.44 4.62 5.04
N ILE A 21 -14.78 3.48 4.43
CA ILE A 21 -14.31 2.18 4.85
C ILE A 21 -12.80 2.38 4.81
N ASN A 22 -12.20 2.40 6.01
CA ASN A 22 -10.75 2.49 6.17
C ASN A 22 -10.09 1.61 5.12
N SER A 23 -8.98 2.07 4.54
CA SER A 23 -8.27 1.29 3.55
C SER A 23 -7.97 -0.11 4.11
N PRO A 24 -7.90 -1.16 3.27
CA PRO A 24 -7.66 -2.51 3.78
C PRO A 24 -6.39 -2.62 4.64
N SER A 25 -5.37 -1.81 4.38
CA SER A 25 -4.17 -1.70 5.21
C SER A 25 -4.45 -1.11 6.60
N GLU A 26 -5.28 -0.07 6.71
CA GLU A 26 -5.70 0.50 8.00
C GLU A 26 -6.57 -0.46 8.81
N MET A 27 -7.46 -1.20 8.16
CA MET A 27 -8.23 -2.27 8.82
C MET A 27 -7.31 -3.35 9.41
N LEU A 28 -6.23 -3.69 8.70
CA LEU A 28 -5.21 -4.62 9.22
C LEU A 28 -4.45 -4.02 10.42
N LEU A 29 -4.12 -2.72 10.40
CA LEU A 29 -3.49 -2.07 11.57
C LEU A 29 -4.40 -2.10 12.81
N MET A 30 -5.70 -1.81 12.65
CA MET A 30 -6.67 -1.89 13.76
C MET A 30 -6.78 -3.31 14.32
N GLU A 31 -6.77 -4.33 13.45
CA GLU A 31 -6.76 -5.73 13.89
C GLU A 31 -5.45 -6.08 14.61
N ALA A 32 -4.31 -5.57 14.12
CA ALA A 32 -3.02 -5.79 14.77
C ALA A 32 -2.95 -5.17 16.17
N GLU A 33 -3.57 -3.99 16.38
CA GLU A 33 -3.73 -3.35 17.68
C GLU A 33 -4.59 -4.22 18.62
N ARG A 34 -5.77 -4.65 18.16
CA ARG A 34 -6.65 -5.55 18.93
C ARG A 34 -5.94 -6.85 19.32
N LEU A 35 -5.07 -7.38 18.45
CA LEU A 35 -4.27 -8.57 18.72
C LEU A 35 -3.23 -8.34 19.82
N ILE A 36 -2.69 -7.13 19.99
CA ILE A 36 -1.82 -6.78 21.12
C ILE A 36 -2.59 -6.83 22.43
N ASP A 37 -3.80 -6.27 22.47
CA ASP A 37 -4.63 -6.22 23.69
C ASP A 37 -4.94 -7.61 24.24
N ILE A 38 -5.21 -8.57 23.35
CA ILE A 38 -5.46 -9.97 23.73
C ILE A 38 -4.17 -10.81 23.83
N LYS A 39 -3.00 -10.17 23.81
CA LYS A 39 -1.66 -10.77 23.93
C LYS A 39 -1.29 -11.76 22.83
N SER A 40 -1.88 -11.61 21.65
CA SER A 40 -1.61 -12.39 20.44
C SER A 40 -0.49 -11.77 19.59
N TYR A 41 0.67 -11.56 20.21
CA TYR A 41 1.78 -10.77 19.65
C TYR A 41 2.32 -11.31 18.32
N MET A 42 2.35 -12.65 18.14
CA MET A 42 2.79 -13.24 16.87
C MET A 42 1.87 -12.85 15.72
N LEU A 43 0.55 -12.91 15.94
CA LEU A 43 -0.43 -12.54 14.93
C LEU A 43 -0.40 -11.04 14.68
N SER A 44 -0.28 -10.22 15.73
CA SER A 44 -0.12 -8.77 15.57
C SER A 44 1.05 -8.42 14.65
N VAL A 45 2.25 -8.99 14.88
CA VAL A 45 3.41 -8.78 14.00
C VAL A 45 3.13 -9.22 12.55
N ILE A 46 2.50 -10.39 12.35
CA ILE A 46 2.17 -10.87 11.01
C ILE A 46 1.22 -9.90 10.30
N VAL A 47 0.17 -9.46 10.98
CA VAL A 47 -0.86 -8.58 10.43
C VAL A 47 -0.29 -7.17 10.16
N SER A 48 0.51 -6.60 11.06
CA SER A 48 1.17 -5.30 10.84
C SER A 48 2.06 -5.31 9.60
N VAL A 49 2.84 -6.38 9.39
CA VAL A 49 3.70 -6.47 8.20
C VAL A 49 2.86 -6.69 6.94
N GLN A 50 1.78 -7.47 7.03
CA GLN A 50 0.84 -7.67 5.93
C GLN A 50 0.13 -6.37 5.53
N ALA A 51 -0.17 -5.49 6.50
CA ALA A 51 -0.73 -4.16 6.26
C ALA A 51 0.16 -3.33 5.35
N VAL A 52 1.48 -3.31 5.62
CA VAL A 52 2.46 -2.59 4.79
C VAL A 52 2.56 -3.18 3.38
N GLU A 53 2.60 -4.51 3.24
CA GLU A 53 2.61 -5.16 1.91
C GLU A 53 1.36 -4.83 1.09
N ASN A 54 0.20 -4.89 1.74
CA ASN A 54 -1.06 -4.55 1.11
C ASN A 54 -1.09 -3.08 0.67
N HIS A 55 -0.66 -2.18 1.56
CA HIS A 55 -0.58 -0.75 1.29
C HIS A 55 0.34 -0.41 0.12
N ILE A 56 1.58 -0.92 0.13
CA ILE A 56 2.55 -0.64 -0.94
C ILE A 56 2.02 -1.15 -2.29
N SER A 57 1.42 -2.35 -2.31
CA SER A 57 0.86 -2.91 -3.53
C SER A 57 -0.28 -2.04 -4.10
N GLN A 58 -1.20 -1.59 -3.23
CA GLN A 58 -2.32 -0.73 -3.62
C GLN A 58 -1.85 0.66 -4.03
N LEU A 59 -0.89 1.25 -3.32
CA LEU A 59 -0.31 2.54 -3.63
C LEU A 59 0.34 2.54 -5.02
N LEU A 60 1.14 1.52 -5.34
CA LEU A 60 1.77 1.40 -6.65
C LEU A 60 0.73 1.23 -7.76
N LEU A 61 -0.34 0.48 -7.50
CA LEU A 61 -1.43 0.33 -8.47
C LEU A 61 -2.17 1.66 -8.69
N LEU A 62 -2.40 2.44 -7.63
CA LEU A 62 -2.98 3.77 -7.71
C LEU A 62 -2.12 4.70 -8.57
N GLU A 63 -0.82 4.75 -8.26
CA GLU A 63 0.16 5.63 -8.92
C GLU A 63 0.39 5.28 -10.40
N LEU A 64 0.46 3.98 -10.73
CA LEU A 64 0.78 3.51 -12.08
C LEU A 64 -0.46 3.38 -12.96
N ALA A 65 -1.61 3.02 -12.39
CA ALA A 65 -2.81 2.72 -13.17
C ALA A 65 -3.90 3.78 -13.00
N TYR A 66 -4.49 3.87 -11.82
CA TYR A 66 -5.72 4.65 -11.63
C TYR A 66 -5.51 6.16 -11.78
N LYS A 67 -4.40 6.72 -11.29
CA LYS A 67 -4.06 8.15 -11.50
C LYS A 67 -3.72 8.50 -12.95
N LYS A 68 -3.47 7.50 -13.80
CA LYS A 68 -3.10 7.67 -15.22
C LYS A 68 -4.27 7.41 -16.17
N PHE A 69 -5.34 6.82 -15.66
CA PHE A 69 -6.59 6.67 -16.38
C PHE A 69 -7.30 8.02 -16.42
N THR A 70 -7.52 8.54 -17.63
CA THR A 70 -8.15 9.86 -17.82
C THR A 70 -9.32 9.82 -18.81
N ASN A 71 -9.46 8.72 -19.56
CA ASN A 71 -10.48 8.58 -20.60
C ASN A 71 -11.13 7.19 -20.53
N PRO A 72 -12.46 7.09 -20.48
CA PRO A 72 -13.19 5.81 -20.48
C PRO A 72 -12.82 4.87 -21.63
N ASN A 73 -12.41 5.41 -22.78
CA ASN A 73 -11.98 4.61 -23.93
C ASN A 73 -10.68 3.82 -23.66
N GLU A 74 -9.93 4.16 -22.61
CA GLU A 74 -8.71 3.47 -22.20
C GLU A 74 -8.96 2.32 -21.22
N LEU A 75 -10.23 1.97 -20.94
CA LEU A 75 -10.58 0.95 -19.94
C LEU A 75 -9.91 -0.40 -20.21
N ASN A 76 -9.81 -0.80 -21.48
CA ASN A 76 -9.11 -2.02 -21.86
C ASN A 76 -7.62 -1.97 -21.51
N LYS A 77 -6.96 -0.82 -21.71
CA LYS A 77 -5.56 -0.62 -21.33
C LYS A 77 -5.37 -0.62 -19.82
N LEU A 78 -6.30 -0.01 -19.08
CA LEU A 78 -6.30 -0.05 -17.63
C LEU A 78 -6.36 -1.50 -17.12
N ASN A 79 -7.29 -2.29 -17.65
CA ASN A 79 -7.44 -3.70 -17.28
C ASN A 79 -6.18 -4.52 -17.62
N GLU A 80 -5.61 -4.31 -18.82
CA GLU A 80 -4.35 -4.95 -19.23
C GLU A 80 -3.20 -4.61 -18.27
N LEU A 81 -3.05 -3.33 -17.91
CA LEU A 81 -2.03 -2.88 -16.97
C LEU A 81 -2.18 -3.55 -15.59
N ILE A 82 -3.41 -3.63 -15.06
CA ILE A 82 -3.69 -4.28 -13.78
C ILE A 82 -3.31 -5.77 -13.83
N GLU A 83 -3.64 -6.47 -14.92
CA GLU A 83 -3.31 -7.88 -15.10
C GLU A 83 -1.79 -8.10 -15.18
N ILE A 84 -1.09 -7.31 -16.00
CA ILE A 84 0.37 -7.42 -16.13
C ILE A 84 1.05 -7.08 -14.81
N TYR A 85 0.59 -6.04 -14.10
CA TYR A 85 1.09 -5.68 -12.77
C TYR A 85 0.96 -6.86 -11.80
N ALA A 86 -0.23 -7.46 -11.69
CA ALA A 86 -0.47 -8.59 -10.81
C ALA A 86 0.43 -9.79 -11.17
N LYS A 87 0.61 -10.07 -12.46
CA LYS A 87 1.48 -11.16 -12.94
C LYS A 87 2.96 -10.91 -12.61
N ARG A 88 3.45 -9.69 -12.82
CA ARG A 88 4.86 -9.30 -12.60
C ARG A 88 5.21 -9.26 -11.11
N THR A 89 4.30 -8.80 -10.28
CA THR A 89 4.53 -8.60 -8.84
C THR A 89 4.10 -9.79 -7.97
N LYS A 90 3.48 -10.84 -8.54
CA LYS A 90 2.97 -12.01 -7.80
C LYS A 90 3.97 -12.64 -6.82
N LYS A 91 5.26 -12.64 -7.14
CA LYS A 91 6.32 -13.24 -6.30
C LYS A 91 7.04 -12.21 -5.42
N TYR A 92 6.66 -10.94 -5.46
CA TYR A 92 7.30 -9.90 -4.69
C TYR A 92 6.84 -10.01 -3.24
N GLY A 93 7.68 -10.56 -2.37
CA GLY A 93 7.52 -10.42 -0.92
C GLY A 93 7.96 -9.03 -0.45
N PHE A 94 7.77 -8.76 0.85
CA PHE A 94 8.05 -7.48 1.50
C PHE A 94 9.24 -6.68 0.95
N GLN A 95 10.46 -7.23 1.04
CA GLN A 95 11.66 -6.47 0.65
C GLN A 95 11.64 -6.10 -0.84
N CYS A 96 11.08 -6.97 -1.68
CA CYS A 96 10.98 -6.70 -3.11
C CYS A 96 9.96 -5.59 -3.40
N GLN A 97 8.84 -5.56 -2.67
CA GLN A 97 7.85 -4.48 -2.77
C GLN A 97 8.40 -3.15 -2.23
N VAL A 98 9.10 -3.17 -1.10
CA VAL A 98 9.79 -2.00 -0.55
C VAL A 98 10.81 -1.44 -1.54
N ASN A 99 11.66 -2.32 -2.09
CA ASN A 99 12.62 -1.92 -3.12
C ASN A 99 11.92 -1.35 -4.35
N PHE A 100 10.78 -1.93 -4.76
CA PHE A 100 9.98 -1.39 -5.87
C PHE A 100 9.54 0.05 -5.57
N LEU A 101 8.91 0.30 -4.42
CA LEU A 101 8.44 1.62 -4.06
C LEU A 101 9.58 2.64 -3.97
N ILE A 102 10.72 2.26 -3.40
CA ILE A 102 11.91 3.14 -3.36
C ILE A 102 12.42 3.42 -4.77
N ASN A 103 12.62 2.40 -5.60
CA ASN A 103 13.08 2.58 -6.98
C ASN A 103 12.09 3.44 -7.78
N TYR A 104 10.79 3.29 -7.56
CA TYR A 104 9.77 4.14 -8.14
C TYR A 104 9.95 5.59 -7.68
N MET A 105 10.08 5.87 -6.38
CA MET A 105 10.33 7.22 -5.83
C MET A 105 11.56 7.90 -6.43
N LEU A 106 12.59 7.13 -6.75
CA LEU A 106 13.87 7.61 -7.27
C LEU A 106 13.94 7.71 -8.81
N LEU A 107 12.84 7.45 -9.53
CA LEU A 107 12.81 7.65 -10.97
C LEU A 107 12.98 9.14 -11.32
N ASP A 108 13.89 9.43 -12.24
CA ASP A 108 14.09 10.77 -12.79
C ASP A 108 12.83 11.30 -13.49
N SER A 109 12.04 10.40 -14.08
CA SER A 109 10.78 10.73 -14.74
C SER A 109 9.75 9.64 -14.47
N LYS A 110 8.60 10.07 -13.93
CA LYS A 110 7.47 9.18 -13.63
C LYS A 110 6.69 8.88 -14.91
N PRO A 111 6.09 7.67 -15.04
CA PRO A 111 5.11 7.41 -16.07
C PRO A 111 3.98 8.45 -16.04
N LEU A 112 3.64 9.03 -17.20
CA LEU A 112 2.61 10.07 -17.29
C LEU A 112 1.29 9.53 -17.85
N THR A 113 1.36 8.48 -18.67
CA THR A 113 0.20 7.84 -19.32
C THR A 113 0.08 6.37 -18.93
N LEU A 114 -1.09 5.77 -19.19
CA LEU A 114 -1.28 4.32 -19.04
C LEU A 114 -0.31 3.51 -19.91
N GLU A 115 0.03 4.02 -21.10
CA GLU A 115 0.99 3.40 -22.00
C GLU A 115 2.40 3.39 -21.41
N ASP A 116 2.84 4.52 -20.84
CA ASP A 116 4.15 4.60 -20.17
C ASP A 116 4.19 3.63 -18.98
N SER A 117 3.10 3.57 -18.20
CA SER A 117 2.98 2.64 -17.07
C SER A 117 2.99 1.18 -17.52
N LEU A 118 2.33 0.85 -18.62
CA LEU A 118 2.33 -0.50 -19.19
C LEU A 118 3.72 -0.94 -19.61
N ASN A 119 4.44 -0.06 -20.30
CA ASN A 119 5.83 -0.30 -20.70
C ASN A 119 6.75 -0.46 -19.47
N TYR A 120 6.59 0.43 -18.48
CA TYR A 120 7.35 0.37 -17.24
C TYR A 120 7.10 -0.94 -16.48
N VAL A 121 5.83 -1.30 -16.23
CA VAL A 121 5.46 -2.53 -15.51
C VAL A 121 5.88 -3.78 -16.29
N SER A 122 5.77 -3.76 -17.61
CA SER A 122 6.20 -4.87 -18.47
C SER A 122 7.71 -5.11 -18.42
N SER A 123 8.49 -4.07 -18.16
CA SER A 123 9.95 -4.13 -18.03
C SER A 123 10.44 -4.50 -16.62
N LEU A 124 9.54 -4.65 -15.64
CA LEU A 124 9.94 -4.95 -14.27
C LEU A 124 10.73 -6.27 -14.18
N PRO A 125 11.87 -6.28 -13.46
CA PRO A 125 12.65 -7.49 -13.26
C PRO A 125 11.89 -8.50 -12.39
N GLU A 126 12.30 -9.77 -12.40
CA GLU A 126 11.72 -10.78 -11.50
C GLU A 126 11.96 -10.46 -10.02
N LYS A 127 13.02 -9.69 -9.71
CA LYS A 127 13.36 -9.22 -8.38
C LYS A 127 13.91 -7.80 -8.45
N GLN A 128 13.43 -6.94 -7.55
CA GLN A 128 13.89 -5.56 -7.42
C GLN A 128 15.24 -5.50 -6.71
N SER A 129 16.18 -4.80 -7.33
CA SER A 129 17.45 -4.47 -6.70
C SER A 129 17.23 -3.46 -5.57
N THR A 130 18.02 -3.62 -4.50
CA THR A 130 18.10 -2.60 -3.46
C THR A 130 18.86 -1.40 -4.01
N CYS A 131 18.30 -0.21 -3.90
CA CYS A 131 18.98 1.02 -4.30
C CYS A 131 20.20 1.30 -3.42
N LYS A 132 21.15 2.07 -3.94
CA LYS A 132 22.29 2.54 -3.16
C LYS A 132 21.85 3.60 -2.14
N LYS A 133 22.47 3.63 -0.95
CA LYS A 133 22.13 4.59 0.11
C LYS A 133 22.33 6.04 -0.31
N GLU A 134 23.32 6.30 -1.18
CA GLU A 134 23.61 7.61 -1.74
C GLU A 134 22.45 8.13 -2.58
N ALA A 135 21.76 7.24 -3.31
CA ALA A 135 20.60 7.61 -4.12
C ALA A 135 19.42 8.10 -3.25
N ILE A 136 19.24 7.52 -2.06
CA ILE A 136 18.23 7.99 -1.10
C ILE A 136 18.63 9.35 -0.52
N THR A 137 19.91 9.51 -0.16
CA THR A 137 20.42 10.78 0.39
C THR A 137 20.23 11.95 -0.56
N ASN A 138 20.39 11.69 -1.86
CA ASN A 138 20.28 12.66 -2.95
C ASN A 138 18.86 12.76 -3.54
N SER A 139 17.89 12.01 -3.01
CA SER A 139 16.50 12.07 -3.46
C SER A 139 15.83 13.41 -3.11
N ILE A 140 14.74 13.71 -3.81
CA ILE A 140 13.92 14.89 -3.54
C ILE A 140 13.45 14.85 -2.08
N ASP A 141 13.52 15.99 -1.39
CA ASP A 141 13.24 16.08 0.05
C ASP A 141 11.88 15.51 0.46
N ALA A 142 10.87 15.63 -0.41
CA ALA A 142 9.54 15.05 -0.20
C ALA A 142 9.57 13.52 0.00
N TYR A 143 10.42 12.80 -0.73
CA TYR A 143 10.52 11.34 -0.63
C TYR A 143 11.55 10.87 0.41
N LYS A 144 12.53 11.71 0.75
CA LYS A 144 13.71 11.34 1.54
C LYS A 144 13.37 10.71 2.89
N GLY A 145 12.40 11.27 3.60
CA GLY A 145 11.96 10.74 4.89
C GLY A 145 11.37 9.33 4.77
N LEU A 146 10.45 9.13 3.83
CA LEU A 146 9.81 7.84 3.58
C LEU A 146 10.80 6.80 3.03
N ALA A 147 11.62 7.18 2.05
CA ALA A 147 12.64 6.31 1.48
C ALA A 147 13.64 5.85 2.54
N THR A 148 14.02 6.73 3.47
CA THR A 148 14.89 6.36 4.60
C THR A 148 14.20 5.41 5.57
N ALA A 149 12.92 5.63 5.89
CA ALA A 149 12.16 4.73 6.76
C ALA A 149 12.02 3.33 6.14
N LEU A 150 11.62 3.27 4.87
CA LEU A 150 11.50 2.05 4.10
C LEU A 150 12.82 1.30 3.92
N TYR A 151 13.94 2.02 3.71
CA TYR A 151 15.25 1.39 3.53
C TYR A 151 15.78 0.74 4.81
N ASN A 152 15.49 1.34 5.98
CA ASN A 152 16.00 0.88 7.27
C ASN A 152 15.03 -0.06 8.00
N THR A 153 13.83 -0.29 7.48
CA THR A 153 12.84 -1.11 8.17
C THR A 153 13.24 -2.57 8.26
N GLU A 154 13.04 -3.16 9.43
CA GLU A 154 13.40 -4.56 9.71
C GLU A 154 12.21 -5.41 10.16
N ILE A 155 10.99 -4.86 10.12
CA ILE A 155 9.76 -5.54 10.57
C ILE A 155 9.54 -6.89 9.85
N HIS A 156 9.92 -6.97 8.58
CA HIS A 156 9.83 -8.20 7.80
C HIS A 156 10.76 -9.29 8.30
N ARG A 157 11.93 -8.95 8.85
CA ARG A 157 12.84 -9.93 9.46
C ARG A 157 12.20 -10.50 10.71
N ILE A 158 11.52 -9.70 11.53
CA ILE A 158 10.81 -10.18 12.72
C ILE A 158 9.70 -11.16 12.31
N ARG A 159 8.85 -10.79 11.34
CA ARG A 159 7.82 -11.68 10.78
C ARG A 159 8.41 -12.98 10.23
N ASN A 160 9.55 -12.93 9.55
CA ASN A 160 10.23 -14.12 9.05
C ASN A 160 10.73 -15.04 10.18
N LYS A 161 11.22 -14.48 11.31
CA LYS A 161 11.63 -15.27 12.48
C LYS A 161 10.45 -15.94 13.20
N ILE A 162 9.27 -15.35 13.11
CA ILE A 162 8.02 -15.93 13.63
C ILE A 162 7.51 -17.04 12.69
N ALA A 163 7.41 -16.75 11.39
CA ALA A 163 6.82 -17.64 10.40
C ALA A 163 7.72 -18.82 9.99
N HIS A 164 9.04 -18.67 10.11
CA HIS A 164 10.01 -19.72 9.76
C HIS A 164 10.70 -20.30 11.00
N LYS A 165 11.49 -21.36 10.78
CA LYS A 165 12.13 -22.35 11.69
C LYS A 165 12.80 -21.85 13.00
N GLN A 166 12.69 -20.57 13.35
CA GLN A 166 13.20 -19.99 14.59
C GLN A 166 12.12 -19.87 15.69
N ALA A 167 10.83 -20.00 15.34
CA ALA A 167 9.70 -20.00 16.28
C ALA A 167 9.76 -18.84 17.30
N LEU A 168 10.19 -17.66 16.85
CA LEU A 168 10.32 -16.48 17.70
C LEU A 168 8.96 -16.17 18.34
N ARG A 169 8.95 -16.00 19.65
CA ARG A 169 7.81 -15.47 20.41
C ARG A 169 8.11 -14.01 20.76
N PRO A 170 7.57 -13.03 20.02
CA PRO A 170 7.81 -11.63 20.31
C PRO A 170 7.24 -11.24 21.67
N SER A 171 7.89 -10.31 22.36
CA SER A 171 7.32 -9.64 23.52
C SER A 171 6.25 -8.63 23.09
N GLY A 172 5.45 -8.13 24.05
CA GLY A 172 4.48 -7.05 23.81
C GLY A 172 5.16 -5.82 23.18
N ASN A 173 6.24 -5.33 23.80
CA ASN A 173 7.01 -4.21 23.28
C ASN A 173 7.53 -4.44 21.84
N GLN A 174 7.92 -5.67 21.48
CA GLN A 174 8.34 -5.98 20.11
C GLN A 174 7.17 -5.92 19.12
N ALA A 175 5.98 -6.38 19.52
CA ALA A 175 4.79 -6.28 18.68
C ALA A 175 4.33 -4.82 18.53
N GLU A 176 4.34 -4.04 19.61
CA GLU A 176 4.05 -2.60 19.60
C GLU A 176 5.00 -1.84 18.69
N GLN A 177 6.32 -2.09 18.78
CA GLN A 177 7.31 -1.47 17.89
C GLN A 177 7.06 -1.78 16.41
N VAL A 178 6.70 -3.04 16.09
CA VAL A 178 6.37 -3.41 14.72
C VAL A 178 5.09 -2.71 14.24
N LEU A 179 4.07 -2.62 15.08
CA LEU A 179 2.82 -1.91 14.76
C LEU A 179 3.09 -0.42 14.54
N GLU A 180 3.81 0.24 15.44
CA GLU A 180 4.18 1.66 15.33
C GLU A 180 4.97 1.92 14.04
N GLU A 181 5.92 1.07 13.71
CA GLU A 181 6.72 1.20 12.50
C GLU A 181 5.89 0.98 11.22
N ALA A 182 5.01 -0.02 11.22
CA ALA A 182 4.08 -0.27 10.12
C ALA A 182 3.12 0.92 9.90
N SER A 183 2.50 1.41 10.97
CA SER A 183 1.65 2.60 10.95
C SER A 183 2.40 3.82 10.43
N LYS A 184 3.61 4.06 10.92
CA LYS A 184 4.46 5.16 10.46
C LYS A 184 4.74 5.09 8.96
N ILE A 185 5.12 3.92 8.43
CA ILE A 185 5.37 3.75 7.00
C ILE A 185 4.11 4.06 6.18
N ILE A 186 2.96 3.53 6.59
CA ILE A 186 1.67 3.74 5.91
C ILE A 186 1.32 5.23 5.92
N TYR A 187 1.27 5.88 7.08
CA TYR A 187 0.90 7.29 7.18
C TYR A 187 1.89 8.22 6.48
N MET A 188 3.20 7.97 6.58
CA MET A 188 4.18 8.75 5.82
C MET A 188 3.96 8.63 4.32
N SER A 189 3.68 7.42 3.82
CA SER A 189 3.42 7.22 2.40
C SER A 189 2.09 7.83 1.93
N GLN A 190 1.04 7.78 2.74
CA GLN A 190 -0.22 8.46 2.44
C GLN A 190 -0.01 9.96 2.24
N ASN A 191 0.75 10.61 3.14
CA ASN A 191 1.08 12.03 3.02
C ASN A 191 1.95 12.33 1.79
N VAL A 192 2.99 11.53 1.55
CA VAL A 192 3.95 11.76 0.45
C VAL A 192 3.30 11.60 -0.93
N PHE A 193 2.33 10.71 -1.06
CA PHE A 193 1.67 10.40 -2.34
C PHE A 193 0.25 10.96 -2.46
N ASP A 194 -0.21 11.74 -1.46
CA ASP A 194 -1.59 12.21 -1.36
C ASP A 194 -2.60 11.08 -1.61
N SER A 195 -2.46 10.00 -0.82
CA SER A 195 -3.22 8.76 -0.96
C SER A 195 -3.99 8.40 0.31
N HIS A 196 -4.47 9.43 1.02
CA HIS A 196 -5.28 9.32 2.24
C HIS A 196 -6.56 8.51 2.05
N VAL A 197 -7.05 8.43 0.80
CA VAL A 197 -8.09 7.50 0.41
C VAL A 197 -7.59 6.74 -0.81
N ILE A 198 -7.31 5.44 -0.65
CA ILE A 198 -7.17 4.53 -1.79
C ILE A 198 -8.57 4.18 -2.30
N ASP A 199 -9.29 5.20 -2.76
CA ASP A 199 -10.59 5.02 -3.39
C ASP A 199 -10.39 5.03 -4.90
N PHE A 200 -10.25 3.83 -5.46
CA PHE A 200 -10.16 3.67 -6.90
C PHE A 200 -11.41 4.23 -7.62
N ASN A 201 -12.57 4.24 -6.97
CA ASN A 201 -13.79 4.81 -7.54
C ASN A 201 -13.71 6.33 -7.64
N PHE A 202 -13.05 7.02 -6.71
CA PHE A 202 -12.80 8.46 -6.83
C PHE A 202 -12.08 8.78 -8.14
N TYR A 203 -11.01 8.06 -8.46
CA TYR A 203 -10.25 8.26 -9.69
C TYR A 203 -11.02 7.84 -10.95
N LEU A 204 -11.78 6.74 -10.88
CA LEU A 204 -12.64 6.30 -11.99
C LEU A 204 -13.77 7.31 -12.26
N ASN A 205 -14.37 7.88 -11.22
CA ASN A 205 -15.48 8.84 -11.33
C ASN A 205 -15.04 10.21 -11.87
N GLN A 206 -13.75 10.56 -11.80
CA GLN A 206 -13.24 11.78 -12.45
C GLN A 206 -13.19 11.67 -13.98
N CYS A 207 -13.28 10.45 -14.51
CA CYS A 207 -13.17 10.18 -15.95
C CYS A 207 -14.52 10.00 -16.65
N ILE A 208 -15.63 9.94 -15.89
CA ILE A 208 -16.99 9.71 -16.40
C ILE A 208 -17.70 11.04 -16.60
#